data_AF-A0A6J6KIH8-F1
#
_entry.id   AF-A0A6J6KIH8-F1
#
_cell.length_a   1.000
_cell.length_b   1.000
_cell.length_c   1.000
_cell.angle_alpha   90.00
_cell.angle_beta   90.00
_cell.angle_gamma   90.00
#
_symmetry.space_group_name_H-M   'P 1'
#
loop_
_entity.id
_entity.type
_entity.pdbx_description
1 polymer ?
#
loop_
_entity_poly.entity_id
_entity_poly.type
_entity_poly.pdbx_seq_one_letter_code
_entity_poly.pdbx_strand_id
1 'polypeptide(L)'
;MGNRRNIQAIWMLLERIDAGLITRDPGTARSAEAYDGLRKQLNQASKNRRIHVSHLLSLSDSIDRGAEYQLVKDRVADFLAELGVSHSSDLSRPDFFEIKGGSGDFLECLVPAIVETMDDGTVSLVRLGVAERTANPAFTPYKPSVSDHGSDDEPESRGVKIAVGITIAIVGFFLGWVIAANTQDTSSSGSNERPALIVEIG
;
A
#
# COMPACT_ATOMS: atom_id res chain seq x y z
N MET A 1 19.67 -1.81 -35.11
CA MET A 1 18.99 -1.26 -33.92
C MET A 1 17.84 -0.28 -34.23
N GLY A 2 17.74 0.33 -35.43
CA GLY A 2 16.67 1.29 -35.77
C GLY A 2 15.24 0.72 -35.82
N ASN A 3 15.05 -0.51 -36.29
CA ASN A 3 13.71 -1.10 -36.45
C ASN A 3 12.95 -1.26 -35.14
N ARG A 4 13.62 -1.57 -34.01
CA ARG A 4 12.93 -1.71 -32.70
C ARG A 4 12.36 -0.38 -32.19
N ARG A 5 13.11 0.72 -32.36
CA ARG A 5 12.63 2.06 -32.01
C ARG A 5 11.48 2.51 -32.91
N ASN A 6 11.58 2.24 -34.20
CA ASN A 6 10.51 2.59 -35.15
C ASN A 6 9.22 1.81 -34.86
N ILE A 7 9.32 0.51 -34.54
CA ILE A 7 8.19 -0.31 -34.13
C ILE A 7 7.56 0.21 -32.83
N GLN A 8 8.37 0.54 -31.81
CA GLN A 8 7.86 1.14 -30.56
C GLN A 8 7.15 2.48 -30.80
N ALA A 9 7.70 3.33 -31.66
CA ALA A 9 7.09 4.62 -32.00
C ALA A 9 5.73 4.43 -32.70
N ILE A 10 5.64 3.46 -33.62
CA ILE A 10 4.38 3.12 -34.30
C ILE A 10 3.34 2.59 -33.30
N TRP A 11 3.74 1.73 -32.36
CA TRP A 11 2.85 1.22 -31.31
C TRP A 11 2.29 2.35 -30.44
N MET A 12 3.13 3.27 -29.96
CA MET A 12 2.67 4.42 -29.18
C MET A 12 1.73 5.33 -29.97
N LEU A 13 1.97 5.52 -31.28
CA LEU A 13 1.08 6.30 -32.15
C LEU A 13 -0.28 5.61 -32.32
N LEU A 14 -0.29 4.29 -32.50
CA LEU A 14 -1.51 3.50 -32.60
C LEU A 14 -2.33 3.56 -31.30
N GLU A 15 -1.70 3.40 -30.14
CA GLU A 15 -2.36 3.54 -28.83
C GLU A 15 -2.98 4.93 -28.65
N ARG A 16 -2.28 5.99 -29.08
CA ARG A 16 -2.79 7.37 -28.97
C ARG A 16 -3.97 7.64 -29.90
N ILE A 17 -3.94 7.11 -31.13
CA ILE A 17 -5.07 7.20 -32.06
C ILE A 17 -6.27 6.43 -31.51
N ASP A 18 -6.03 5.26 -30.92
CA ASP A 18 -7.07 4.43 -30.32
C ASP A 18 -7.74 5.12 -29.12
N ALA A 19 -6.94 5.68 -28.21
CA ALA A 19 -7.45 6.49 -27.11
C ALA A 19 -8.25 7.71 -27.61
N GLY A 20 -7.79 8.35 -28.70
CA GLY A 20 -8.50 9.43 -29.36
C GLY A 20 -9.86 9.01 -29.94
N LEU A 21 -9.94 7.81 -30.53
CA LEU A 21 -11.19 7.24 -31.04
C LEU A 21 -12.18 6.91 -29.92
N ILE A 22 -11.70 6.29 -28.83
CA ILE A 22 -12.51 5.93 -27.67
C ILE A 22 -13.12 7.18 -27.00
N THR A 23 -12.34 8.26 -26.90
CA THR A 23 -12.76 9.52 -26.27
C THR A 23 -13.65 10.37 -27.18
N ARG A 24 -13.39 10.40 -28.49
CA ARG A 24 -14.15 11.23 -29.43
C ARG A 24 -15.53 10.67 -29.77
N ASP A 25 -15.63 9.35 -29.96
CA ASP A 25 -16.87 8.68 -30.36
C ASP A 25 -17.27 7.62 -29.31
N PRO A 26 -17.90 8.04 -28.18
CA PRO A 26 -18.26 7.14 -27.09
C PRO A 26 -19.37 6.15 -27.46
N GLY A 27 -20.04 6.34 -28.59
CA GLY A 27 -21.12 5.47 -29.09
C GLY A 27 -20.65 4.24 -29.86
N THR A 28 -19.35 4.06 -30.09
CA THR A 28 -18.85 2.84 -30.75
C THR A 28 -18.81 1.65 -29.77
N ALA A 29 -18.97 0.43 -30.28
CA ALA A 29 -18.89 -0.79 -29.46
C ALA A 29 -17.56 -0.88 -28.67
N ARG A 30 -16.46 -0.46 -29.30
CA ARG A 30 -15.13 -0.43 -28.68
C ARG A 30 -15.04 0.56 -27.53
N SER A 31 -15.59 1.77 -27.69
CA SER A 31 -15.65 2.76 -26.61
C SER A 31 -16.51 2.26 -25.45
N ALA A 32 -17.65 1.62 -25.74
CA ALA A 32 -18.53 1.05 -24.73
C ALA A 32 -17.83 -0.05 -23.90
N GLU A 33 -17.08 -0.95 -24.55
CA GLU A 33 -16.27 -1.98 -23.87
C GLU A 33 -15.18 -1.36 -22.97
N ALA A 34 -14.47 -0.34 -23.46
CA ALA A 34 -13.44 0.35 -22.68
C ALA A 34 -14.02 1.02 -21.43
N TYR A 35 -15.16 1.72 -21.56
CA TYR A 35 -15.85 2.34 -20.43
C TYR A 35 -16.42 1.32 -19.45
N ASP A 36 -16.93 0.18 -19.92
CA ASP A 36 -17.39 -0.89 -19.05
C ASP A 36 -16.24 -1.52 -18.25
N GLY A 37 -15.09 -1.74 -18.89
CA GLY A 37 -13.86 -2.18 -18.23
C GLY A 37 -13.41 -1.22 -17.13
N LEU A 38 -13.34 0.08 -17.44
CA LEU A 38 -12.97 1.11 -16.46
C LEU A 38 -13.98 1.21 -15.32
N ARG A 39 -15.28 1.12 -15.62
CA ARG A 39 -16.35 1.12 -14.62
C ARG A 39 -16.23 -0.09 -13.68
N LYS A 40 -15.95 -1.29 -14.21
CA LYS A 40 -15.72 -2.50 -13.40
C LYS A 40 -14.51 -2.34 -12.50
N GLN A 41 -13.40 -1.85 -13.02
CA GLN A 41 -12.19 -1.58 -12.23
C GLN A 41 -12.42 -0.55 -11.13
N LEU A 42 -13.09 0.56 -11.44
CA LEU A 42 -13.43 1.60 -10.45
C LEU A 42 -14.34 1.07 -9.34
N ASN A 43 -15.35 0.29 -9.70
CA ASN A 43 -16.24 -0.36 -8.73
C ASN A 43 -15.47 -1.35 -7.85
N GLN A 44 -14.55 -2.12 -8.42
CA GLN A 44 -13.71 -3.04 -7.68
C GLN A 44 -12.77 -2.31 -6.72
N ALA A 45 -12.09 -1.26 -7.19
CA ALA A 45 -11.23 -0.42 -6.35
C ALA A 45 -12.01 0.22 -5.19
N SER A 46 -13.24 0.67 -5.46
CA SER A 46 -14.14 1.24 -4.44
C SER A 46 -14.56 0.20 -3.40
N LYS A 47 -14.83 -1.06 -3.82
CA LYS A 47 -15.12 -2.17 -2.91
C LYS A 47 -13.90 -2.52 -2.05
N ASN A 48 -12.73 -2.69 -2.65
CA ASN A 48 -11.49 -3.00 -1.91
C ASN A 48 -11.19 -1.92 -0.87
N ARG A 49 -11.33 -0.64 -1.23
CA ARG A 49 -11.19 0.47 -0.25
C ARG A 49 -12.12 0.32 0.94
N ARG A 50 -13.41 -0.01 0.72
CA ARG A 50 -14.38 -0.19 1.81
C ARG A 50 -14.01 -1.37 2.71
N ILE A 51 -13.52 -2.46 2.13
CA ILE A 51 -13.04 -3.63 2.86
C ILE A 51 -11.85 -3.25 3.77
N HIS A 52 -10.84 -2.56 3.23
CA HIS A 52 -9.68 -2.14 4.02
C HIS A 52 -10.04 -1.17 5.14
N VAL A 53 -10.95 -0.22 4.89
CA VAL A 53 -11.47 0.66 5.95
C VAL A 53 -12.18 -0.15 7.03
N SER A 54 -12.98 -1.15 6.65
CA SER A 54 -13.64 -2.05 7.60
C SER A 54 -12.63 -2.82 8.45
N HIS A 55 -11.54 -3.31 7.87
CA HIS A 55 -10.46 -4.00 8.61
C HIS A 55 -9.80 -3.09 9.63
N LEU A 56 -9.47 -1.85 9.23
CA LEU A 56 -8.87 -0.86 10.13
C LEU A 56 -9.80 -0.47 11.28
N LEU A 57 -11.10 -0.30 11.01
CA LEU A 57 -12.09 0.00 12.05
C LEU A 57 -12.25 -1.17 13.03
N SER A 58 -12.29 -2.40 12.53
CA SER A 58 -12.35 -3.61 13.36
C SER A 58 -11.11 -3.76 14.25
N LEU A 59 -9.93 -3.43 13.72
CA LEU A 59 -8.69 -3.44 14.47
C LEU A 59 -8.68 -2.35 15.56
N SER A 60 -9.11 -1.12 15.22
CA SER A 60 -9.23 -0.02 16.17
C SER A 60 -10.16 -0.37 17.32
N ASP A 61 -11.37 -0.85 17.03
CA ASP A 61 -12.35 -1.25 18.05
C ASP A 61 -11.82 -2.36 18.97
N SER A 62 -10.99 -3.26 18.43
CA SER A 62 -10.35 -4.31 19.24
C SER A 62 -9.31 -3.74 20.20
N ILE A 63 -8.47 -2.84 19.72
CA ILE A 63 -7.47 -2.16 20.53
C ILE A 63 -8.14 -1.31 21.62
N ASP A 64 -9.19 -0.57 21.26
CA ASP A 64 -9.94 0.30 22.17
C ASP A 64 -10.64 -0.49 23.29
N ARG A 65 -11.05 -1.73 23.00
CA ARG A 65 -11.62 -2.66 23.99
C ARG A 65 -10.58 -3.41 24.82
N GLY A 66 -9.29 -3.13 24.62
CA GLY A 66 -8.20 -3.80 25.31
C GLY A 66 -8.07 -5.27 24.92
N ALA A 67 -8.31 -5.60 23.64
CA ALA A 67 -8.07 -6.94 23.12
C ALA A 67 -6.63 -7.38 23.41
N GLU A 68 -6.47 -8.67 23.70
CA GLU A 68 -5.16 -9.27 23.92
C GLU A 68 -4.27 -9.08 22.69
N TYR A 69 -2.98 -8.81 22.94
CA TYR A 69 -1.98 -8.62 21.88
C TYR A 69 -2.00 -9.76 20.85
N GLN A 70 -2.16 -11.01 21.30
CA GLN A 70 -2.18 -12.17 20.43
C GLN A 70 -3.39 -12.14 19.47
N LEU A 71 -4.57 -11.78 19.98
CA LEU A 71 -5.77 -11.64 19.15
C LEU A 71 -5.62 -10.54 18.08
N VAL A 72 -5.00 -9.42 18.45
CA VAL A 72 -4.71 -8.33 17.50
C VAL A 72 -3.73 -8.80 16.42
N LYS A 73 -2.68 -9.53 16.82
CA LYS A 73 -1.68 -10.08 15.90
C LYS A 73 -2.29 -11.09 14.93
N ASP A 74 -3.17 -11.96 15.41
CA ASP A 74 -3.86 -12.96 14.59
C ASP A 74 -4.79 -12.27 13.57
N ARG A 75 -5.54 -11.24 13.97
CA ARG A 75 -6.36 -10.45 13.04
C ARG A 75 -5.53 -9.74 11.97
N VAL A 76 -4.38 -9.18 12.35
CA VAL A 76 -3.46 -8.58 11.37
C VAL A 76 -2.94 -9.63 10.39
N ALA A 77 -2.63 -10.83 10.88
CA ALA A 77 -2.21 -11.93 10.01
C ALA A 77 -3.32 -12.34 9.03
N ASP A 78 -4.57 -12.41 9.48
CA ASP A 78 -5.74 -12.70 8.62
C ASP A 78 -5.91 -11.64 7.53
N PHE A 79 -5.81 -10.35 7.88
CA PHE A 79 -5.93 -9.26 6.90
C PHE A 79 -4.78 -9.26 5.88
N LEU A 80 -3.57 -9.61 6.31
CA LEU A 80 -2.44 -9.76 5.40
C LEU A 80 -2.63 -10.96 4.47
N ALA A 81 -3.12 -12.08 4.99
CA ALA A 81 -3.39 -13.28 4.20
C ALA A 81 -4.46 -13.03 3.13
N GLU A 82 -5.52 -12.27 3.44
CA GLU A 82 -6.53 -11.87 2.45
C GLU A 82 -5.95 -11.02 1.31
N LEU A 83 -4.89 -10.26 1.59
CA LEU A 83 -4.15 -9.48 0.60
C LEU A 83 -3.07 -10.27 -0.14
N GLY A 84 -2.91 -11.58 0.14
CA GLY A 84 -1.81 -12.38 -0.40
C GLY A 84 -0.44 -12.01 0.19
N VAL A 85 -0.41 -11.19 1.26
CA VAL A 85 0.82 -10.75 1.91
C VAL A 85 1.20 -11.72 3.02
N SER A 86 2.44 -12.18 3.03
CA SER A 86 2.94 -13.13 4.01
C SER A 86 4.37 -12.82 4.45
N HIS A 87 4.75 -13.40 5.59
CA HIS A 87 6.10 -13.32 6.12
C HIS A 87 6.92 -14.49 5.58
N SER A 88 8.01 -14.20 4.85
CA SER A 88 8.94 -15.21 4.35
C SER A 88 10.20 -15.23 5.22
N SER A 89 10.53 -16.42 5.73
CA SER A 89 11.81 -16.73 6.38
C SER A 89 12.68 -17.64 5.50
N ASP A 90 12.37 -17.75 4.21
CA ASP A 90 13.09 -18.63 3.28
C ASP A 90 14.44 -18.03 2.88
N LEU A 91 15.49 -18.48 3.56
CA LEU A 91 16.87 -18.06 3.32
C LEU A 91 17.46 -18.59 2.02
N SER A 92 16.74 -19.45 1.27
CA SER A 92 17.15 -19.90 -0.07
C SER A 92 17.13 -18.76 -1.09
N ARG A 93 16.42 -17.66 -0.78
CA ARG A 93 16.30 -16.46 -1.61
C ARG A 93 17.01 -15.29 -0.92
N PRO A 94 18.35 -15.19 -1.01
CA PRO A 94 19.11 -14.15 -0.31
C PRO A 94 18.72 -12.73 -0.76
N ASP A 95 18.21 -12.57 -1.99
CA ASP A 95 17.72 -11.29 -2.52
C ASP A 95 16.57 -10.68 -1.70
N PHE A 96 15.91 -11.46 -0.83
CA PHE A 96 14.81 -11.01 0.02
C PHE A 96 15.29 -10.47 1.38
N PHE A 97 16.59 -10.55 1.67
CA PHE A 97 17.13 -10.18 2.97
C PHE A 97 18.29 -9.20 2.85
N GLU A 98 18.29 -8.21 3.72
CA GLU A 98 19.47 -7.39 3.99
C GLU A 98 20.39 -8.13 4.96
N ILE A 99 21.64 -8.37 4.55
CA ILE A 99 22.64 -9.06 5.37
C ILE A 99 23.41 -8.04 6.19
N LYS A 100 23.14 -7.97 7.50
CA LYS A 100 23.72 -6.95 8.40
C LYS A 100 25.14 -7.23 8.90
N GLY A 101 25.72 -8.37 8.52
CA GLY A 101 27.07 -8.77 8.93
C GLY A 101 27.09 -10.20 9.45
N GLY A 102 28.05 -10.49 10.32
CA GLY A 102 28.27 -11.81 10.90
C GLY A 102 29.40 -12.59 10.23
N SER A 103 29.81 -13.70 10.86
CA SER A 103 30.87 -14.58 10.36
C SER A 103 30.36 -16.01 10.31
N GLY A 104 30.50 -16.66 9.15
CA GLY A 104 30.08 -18.04 8.93
C GLY A 104 29.43 -18.24 7.56
N ASP A 105 29.16 -19.51 7.26
CA ASP A 105 28.63 -19.94 5.96
C ASP A 105 27.09 -20.00 5.93
N PHE A 106 26.44 -19.94 7.10
CA PHE A 106 24.99 -20.04 7.23
C PHE A 106 24.35 -18.67 7.41
N LEU A 107 23.12 -18.52 6.92
CA LEU A 107 22.29 -17.36 7.20
C LEU A 107 21.29 -17.70 8.31
N GLU A 108 21.01 -16.72 9.15
CA GLU A 108 19.97 -16.76 10.18
C GLU A 108 19.00 -15.61 9.94
N CYS A 109 17.69 -15.90 9.94
CA CYS A 109 16.64 -14.90 9.74
C CYS A 109 16.37 -14.19 11.06
N LEU A 110 16.76 -12.91 11.18
CA LEU A 110 16.44 -12.08 12.34
C LEU A 110 15.05 -11.46 12.22
N VAL A 111 14.72 -10.97 11.02
CA VAL A 111 13.43 -10.36 10.71
C VAL A 111 12.93 -10.95 9.39
N PRO A 112 11.72 -11.53 9.35
CA PRO A 112 11.19 -12.09 8.12
C PRO A 112 10.97 -11.00 7.06
N ALA A 113 11.22 -11.36 5.81
CA ALA A 113 10.85 -10.54 4.66
C ALA A 113 9.32 -10.49 4.52
N ILE A 114 8.79 -9.40 3.99
CA ILE A 114 7.37 -9.30 3.62
C ILE A 114 7.27 -9.50 2.11
N VAL A 115 6.51 -10.51 1.72
CA VAL A 115 6.29 -10.86 0.32
C VAL A 115 4.80 -10.85 0.00
N GLU A 116 4.46 -10.47 -1.21
CA GLU A 116 3.10 -10.50 -1.76
C GLU A 116 3.04 -11.58 -2.83
N THR A 117 2.11 -12.51 -2.68
CA THR A 117 1.81 -13.55 -3.67
C THR A 117 0.62 -13.08 -4.50
N MET A 118 0.85 -12.86 -5.79
CA MET A 118 -0.20 -12.49 -6.73
C MET A 118 -1.06 -13.70 -7.12
N ASP A 119 -2.21 -13.45 -7.75
CA ASP A 119 -3.16 -14.48 -8.18
C ASP A 119 -2.56 -15.52 -9.15
N ASP A 120 -1.51 -15.14 -9.89
CA ASP A 120 -0.78 -16.01 -10.81
C ASP A 120 0.30 -16.86 -10.11
N GLY A 121 0.43 -16.75 -8.79
CA GLY A 121 1.43 -17.42 -7.97
C GLY A 121 2.81 -16.77 -7.99
N THR A 122 2.97 -15.62 -8.67
CA THR A 122 4.22 -14.87 -8.63
C THR A 122 4.40 -14.20 -7.28
N VAL A 123 5.65 -14.17 -6.80
CA VAL A 123 6.00 -13.60 -5.49
C VAL A 123 6.78 -12.30 -5.71
N SER A 124 6.20 -11.20 -5.25
CA SER A 124 6.78 -9.87 -5.24
C SER A 124 7.31 -9.53 -3.84
N LEU A 125 8.46 -8.87 -3.77
CA LEU A 125 9.04 -8.42 -2.51
C LEU A 125 8.44 -7.07 -2.13
N VAL A 126 7.78 -7.01 -0.97
CA VAL A 126 7.22 -5.76 -0.41
C VAL A 126 8.21 -5.08 0.52
N ARG A 127 8.88 -5.87 1.38
CA ARG A 127 9.88 -5.38 2.33
C ARG A 127 10.99 -6.41 2.51
N LEU A 128 12.23 -5.94 2.42
CA LEU A 128 13.40 -6.74 2.77
C LEU A 128 13.31 -7.22 4.23
N GLY A 129 13.61 -8.50 4.43
CA GLY A 129 13.90 -9.06 5.73
C GLY A 129 15.31 -8.68 6.19
N VAL A 130 15.68 -9.09 7.39
CA VAL A 130 17.05 -8.94 7.90
C VAL A 130 17.59 -10.32 8.23
N ALA A 131 18.78 -10.61 7.70
CA ALA A 131 19.50 -11.83 8.01
C ALA A 131 20.91 -11.52 8.52
N GLU A 132 21.47 -12.43 9.30
CA GLU A 132 22.84 -12.36 9.80
C GLU A 132 23.59 -13.65 9.42
N ARG A 133 24.89 -13.53 9.14
CA ARG A 133 25.75 -14.70 8.90
C ARG A 133 26.17 -15.32 10.23
N THR A 134 25.92 -16.61 10.39
CA THR A 134 26.29 -17.36 11.59
C THR A 134 27.16 -18.56 11.25
N ALA A 135 28.10 -18.87 12.13
CA ALA A 135 28.94 -20.06 12.04
C ALA A 135 28.21 -21.33 12.50
N ASN A 136 27.08 -21.16 13.19
CA ASN A 136 26.32 -22.26 13.76
C ASN A 136 25.11 -22.60 12.88
N PRO A 137 25.00 -23.82 12.31
CA PRO A 137 23.84 -24.24 11.53
C PRO A 137 22.59 -24.53 12.38
N ALA A 138 22.51 -24.02 13.62
CA ALA A 138 21.37 -24.21 14.50
C ALA A 138 20.14 -23.50 13.92
N PHE A 139 19.47 -24.19 13.01
CA PHE A 139 18.25 -23.80 12.36
C PHE A 139 17.13 -23.76 13.40
N THR A 140 16.90 -22.60 14.01
CA THR A 140 15.59 -22.31 14.62
C THR A 140 14.78 -21.57 13.56
N PRO A 141 13.83 -22.22 12.86
CA PRO A 141 12.88 -21.49 12.06
C PRO A 141 12.20 -20.48 12.99
N TYR A 142 12.05 -19.23 12.54
CA TYR A 142 11.28 -18.23 13.26
C TYR A 142 9.90 -18.82 13.55
N LYS A 143 9.71 -19.30 14.78
CA LYS A 143 8.43 -19.81 15.26
C LYS A 143 7.69 -18.57 15.72
N PRO A 144 6.60 -18.14 15.04
CA PRO A 144 5.72 -17.17 15.65
C PRO A 144 5.30 -17.79 16.97
N SER A 145 5.64 -17.14 18.09
CA SER A 145 5.27 -17.59 19.42
C SER A 145 3.75 -17.67 19.52
N VAL A 146 3.21 -18.87 19.28
CA VAL A 146 1.92 -19.32 19.78
C VAL A 146 2.22 -19.83 21.18
N SER A 147 2.06 -18.97 22.18
CA SER A 147 2.19 -19.35 23.57
C SER A 147 0.96 -20.15 23.98
N ASP A 148 1.27 -21.36 24.42
CA ASP A 148 0.45 -22.34 25.11
C ASP A 148 -0.37 -21.71 26.25
N HIS A 149 -1.60 -22.19 26.41
CA HIS A 149 -2.59 -21.68 27.34
C HIS A 149 -2.50 -22.47 28.65
N GLY A 150 -2.16 -21.80 29.75
CA GLY A 150 -2.52 -22.24 31.11
C GLY A 150 -1.38 -22.32 32.10
N SER A 151 -1.25 -21.33 32.98
CA SER A 151 -1.83 -21.37 34.33
C SER A 151 -1.42 -20.12 35.12
N ASP A 152 -2.44 -19.49 35.69
CA ASP A 152 -2.52 -18.69 36.92
C ASP A 152 -1.21 -18.18 37.53
N ASP A 153 -1.07 -16.84 37.59
CA ASP A 153 -0.69 -16.14 38.83
C ASP A 153 -1.01 -14.62 38.75
N GLU A 154 -1.37 -14.08 39.90
CA GLU A 154 -1.97 -12.77 40.24
C GLU A 154 -1.22 -11.49 39.79
N PRO A 155 -1.91 -10.32 39.83
CA PRO A 155 -1.45 -9.08 39.22
C PRO A 155 -0.58 -8.23 40.15
N GLU A 156 0.66 -7.94 39.76
CA GLU A 156 1.43 -6.84 40.34
C GLU A 156 1.45 -5.60 39.42
N SER A 157 0.58 -4.66 39.79
CA SER A 157 0.60 -3.25 39.45
C SER A 157 2.01 -2.65 39.53
N ARG A 158 2.54 -2.13 38.40
CA ARG A 158 3.44 -0.96 38.33
C ARG A 158 3.81 -0.60 36.88
N GLY A 159 3.51 0.64 36.45
CA GLY A 159 4.38 1.33 35.48
C GLY A 159 3.78 1.95 34.21
N VAL A 160 2.49 2.32 34.16
CA VAL A 160 1.99 3.21 33.10
C VAL A 160 2.51 4.63 33.36
N LYS A 161 3.40 5.18 32.51
CA LYS A 161 3.65 6.65 32.44
C LYS A 161 4.42 7.25 31.25
N ILE A 162 4.72 6.55 30.14
CA ILE A 162 5.54 7.16 29.05
C ILE A 162 4.87 7.25 27.66
N ALA A 163 3.73 6.59 27.40
CA ALA A 163 3.25 6.45 26.01
C ALA A 163 2.23 7.49 25.49
N VAL A 164 1.93 8.57 26.22
CA VAL A 164 0.89 9.55 25.79
C VAL A 164 1.47 10.75 25.04
N GLY A 165 2.77 11.03 25.16
CA GLY A 165 3.40 12.18 24.50
C GLY A 165 3.70 11.99 23.00
N ILE A 166 3.92 10.74 22.55
CA ILE A 166 4.40 10.46 21.19
C ILE A 166 3.25 10.38 20.17
N THR A 167 2.04 10.02 20.60
CA THR A 167 0.85 9.93 19.73
C THR A 167 0.37 11.30 19.24
N ILE A 168 0.54 12.37 20.01
CA ILE A 168 0.10 13.73 19.61
C ILE A 168 1.01 14.31 18.50
N ALA A 169 2.30 13.99 18.49
CA ALA A 169 3.23 14.49 17.47
C ALA A 169 3.00 13.87 16.09
N ILE A 170 2.61 12.60 16.03
CA ILE A 170 2.39 11.87 14.76
C ILE A 170 1.08 12.34 14.10
N VAL A 171 0.02 12.56 14.88
CA VAL A 171 -1.27 13.04 14.34
C VAL A 171 -1.17 14.49 13.83
N GLY A 172 -0.39 15.36 14.49
CA GLY A 172 -0.16 16.74 14.05
C GLY A 172 0.61 16.84 12.73
N PHE A 173 1.57 15.95 12.48
CA PHE A 173 2.35 15.95 11.26
C PHE A 173 1.54 15.51 10.03
N PHE A 174 0.59 14.57 10.18
CA PHE A 174 -0.26 14.14 9.07
C PHE A 174 -1.40 15.11 8.74
N LEU A 175 -1.97 15.81 9.74
CA LEU A 175 -3.05 16.77 9.48
C LEU A 175 -2.55 18.05 8.76
N GLY A 176 -1.31 18.48 9.02
CA GLY A 176 -0.73 19.66 8.38
C GLY A 176 -0.51 19.52 6.88
N TRP A 177 -0.20 18.31 6.40
CA TRP A 177 0.03 18.04 4.97
C TRP A 177 -1.26 18.01 4.15
N VAL A 178 -2.36 17.52 4.74
CA VAL A 178 -3.66 17.44 4.06
C VAL A 178 -4.28 18.83 3.83
N ILE A 179 -4.01 19.80 4.72
CA ILE A 179 -4.52 21.17 4.56
C ILE A 179 -3.72 21.96 3.53
N ALA A 180 -2.39 21.80 3.47
CA ALA A 180 -1.55 22.53 2.52
C ALA A 180 -1.81 22.15 1.05
N ALA A 181 -2.22 20.90 0.78
CA ALA A 181 -2.50 20.41 -0.58
C ALA A 181 -3.81 20.95 -1.18
N ASN A 182 -4.76 21.42 -0.36
CA ASN A 182 -6.08 21.89 -0.84
C ASN A 182 -6.16 23.40 -1.08
N THR A 183 -5.10 24.17 -0.80
CA THR A 183 -5.11 25.63 -0.90
C THR A 183 -4.62 26.20 -2.24
N GLN A 184 -4.28 25.38 -3.24
CA GLN A 184 -3.70 25.88 -4.50
C GLN A 184 -4.67 26.12 -5.68
N ASP A 185 -5.98 25.83 -5.55
CA ASP A 185 -6.90 25.88 -6.71
C ASP A 185 -7.91 27.04 -6.74
N THR A 186 -7.72 28.11 -5.96
CA THR A 186 -8.61 29.29 -6.02
C THR A 186 -7.88 30.61 -6.27
N SER A 187 -7.16 30.69 -7.39
CA SER A 187 -6.82 31.98 -7.99
C SER A 187 -6.82 31.92 -9.51
N SER A 188 -8.00 31.71 -10.10
CA SER A 188 -8.29 32.21 -11.44
C SER A 188 -9.66 32.87 -11.46
N SER A 189 -9.68 34.19 -11.69
CA SER A 189 -10.67 34.90 -12.51
C SER A 189 -10.54 36.41 -12.32
N GLY A 190 -10.40 37.15 -13.42
CA GLY A 190 -10.88 38.53 -13.47
C GLY A 190 -10.01 39.55 -14.20
N SER A 191 -10.04 39.54 -15.54
CA SER A 191 -10.07 40.79 -16.32
C SER A 191 -10.48 40.50 -17.77
N ASN A 192 -11.79 40.45 -17.99
CA ASN A 192 -12.42 40.50 -19.30
C ASN A 192 -12.69 41.99 -19.59
N GLU A 193 -11.77 42.69 -20.25
CA GLU A 193 -11.97 44.07 -20.69
C GLU A 193 -12.55 44.10 -22.11
N ARG A 194 -13.85 44.39 -22.21
CA ARG A 194 -14.44 45.11 -23.34
C ARG A 194 -15.61 45.98 -22.85
N PRO A 195 -15.52 47.29 -23.09
CA PRO A 195 -16.65 48.06 -23.63
C PRO A 195 -16.13 49.08 -24.68
N ALA A 196 -16.90 49.74 -25.55
CA ALA A 196 -18.28 49.68 -25.98
C ALA A 196 -18.33 50.33 -27.38
N LEU A 197 -19.27 49.90 -28.21
CA LEU A 197 -19.67 50.54 -29.45
C LEU A 197 -20.30 51.91 -29.15
N ILE A 198 -19.77 52.97 -29.77
CA ILE A 198 -20.46 54.25 -29.92
C ILE A 198 -21.16 54.22 -31.28
N VAL A 199 -22.49 54.28 -31.23
CA VAL A 199 -23.36 54.58 -32.37
C VAL A 199 -23.60 56.08 -32.32
N GLU A 200 -23.14 56.81 -33.34
CA GLU A 200 -23.49 58.21 -33.53
C GLU A 200 -24.57 58.29 -34.62
N ILE A 201 -25.69 58.92 -34.26
CA ILE A 201 -26.82 59.23 -35.12
C ILE A 201 -26.53 60.60 -35.74
N GLY A 202 -26.52 60.66 -37.07
CA GLY A 202 -26.54 61.87 -37.89
C GLY A 202 -27.16 61.54 -39.24
#